data_AF-A0A924XCP8-F1
#
_entry.id   AF-A0A924XCP8-F1
#
_cell.length_a   1.000
_cell.length_b   1.000
_cell.length_c   1.000
_cell.angle_alpha   90.00
_cell.angle_beta   90.00
_cell.angle_gamma   90.00
#
_symmetry.space_group_name_H-M   'P 1'
#
loop_
_entity.id
_entity.type
_entity.pdbx_description
1 polymer ?
#
loop_
_entity_poly.entity_id
_entity_poly.type
_entity_poly.pdbx_seq_one_letter_code
_entity_poly.pdbx_strand_id
1 'polypeptide(L)'
;KADVLAAQNDSRRMKIVTGDLTDFDANAPNRARGIASYAWQRDKFSQGAYALYRPSQWFGIRPILQRPHNKVLFAGEHLADWQGFMEGAIETGETAANYLIKS
;
A
#
# COMPACT_ATOMS: atom_id res chain seq x y z
N LYS A 1 -14.90 6.05 -3.43
CA LYS A 1 -14.18 7.09 -4.23
C LYS A 1 -13.11 6.46 -5.13
N ALA A 2 -12.17 5.66 -4.60
CA ALA A 2 -11.13 5.00 -5.40
C ALA A 2 -11.70 4.09 -6.53
N ASP A 3 -12.71 3.27 -6.25
CA ASP A 3 -13.31 2.39 -7.28
C ASP A 3 -14.01 3.14 -8.40
N VAL A 4 -14.61 4.29 -8.09
CA VAL A 4 -15.28 5.15 -9.07
C VAL A 4 -14.26 5.74 -10.03
N LEU A 5 -13.11 6.19 -9.51
CA LEU A 5 -12.02 6.74 -10.32
C LEU A 5 -11.34 5.64 -11.16
N ALA A 6 -11.14 4.46 -10.58
CA ALA A 6 -10.58 3.29 -11.27
C ALA A 6 -11.50 2.76 -12.39
N ALA A 7 -12.81 2.99 -12.30
CA ALA A 7 -13.77 2.59 -13.34
C ALA A 7 -13.83 3.57 -14.54
N GLN A 8 -13.24 4.76 -14.44
CA GLN A 8 -13.21 5.71 -15.56
C GLN A 8 -12.21 5.27 -16.62
N ASN A 9 -12.46 5.64 -17.89
CA ASN A 9 -11.43 5.56 -18.92
C ASN A 9 -10.34 6.62 -18.71
N ASP A 10 -9.21 6.46 -19.39
CA ASP A 10 -8.03 7.31 -19.20
C ASP A 10 -8.30 8.79 -19.52
N SER A 11 -9.01 9.11 -20.60
CA SER A 11 -9.33 10.49 -20.96
C SER A 11 -10.16 11.19 -19.89
N ARG A 12 -11.20 10.52 -19.37
CA ARG A 12 -12.05 11.06 -18.32
C ARG A 12 -11.29 11.20 -17.00
N ARG A 13 -10.47 10.20 -16.65
CA ARG A 13 -9.64 10.22 -15.44
C ARG A 13 -8.63 11.36 -15.49
N MET A 14 -7.94 11.54 -16.61
CA MET A 14 -6.99 12.63 -16.82
C MET A 14 -7.67 13.98 -16.66
N LYS A 15 -8.84 14.19 -17.28
CA LYS A 15 -9.61 15.43 -17.13
C LYS A 15 -10.00 15.74 -15.68
N ILE A 16 -10.42 14.73 -14.90
CA ILE A 16 -10.75 14.89 -13.49
C ILE A 16 -9.51 15.33 -12.72
N VAL A 17 -8.42 14.55 -12.81
CA VAL A 17 -7.18 14.81 -12.04
C VAL A 17 -6.57 16.16 -12.39
N THR A 18 -6.51 16.54 -13.68
CA THR A 18 -5.98 17.84 -14.07
C THR A 18 -6.93 19.00 -13.75
N GLY A 19 -8.23 18.71 -13.66
CA GLY A 19 -9.25 19.67 -13.25
C GLY A 19 -9.07 20.09 -11.79
N ASP A 20 -8.75 19.15 -10.91
CA ASP A 20 -8.46 19.43 -9.49
C ASP A 20 -7.21 20.33 -9.29
N LEU A 21 -6.38 20.49 -10.34
CA LEU A 21 -5.19 21.33 -10.31
C LEU A 21 -5.42 22.76 -10.84
N THR A 22 -6.60 23.09 -11.36
CA THR A 22 -6.83 24.40 -11.99
C THR A 22 -6.75 25.58 -11.02
N ASP A 23 -7.01 25.34 -9.74
CA ASP A 23 -6.89 26.34 -8.68
C ASP A 23 -5.42 26.76 -8.46
N PHE A 24 -4.46 25.90 -8.85
CA PHE A 24 -3.03 26.16 -8.77
C PHE A 24 -2.44 26.61 -10.12
N ASP A 25 -2.89 26.02 -11.23
CA ASP A 25 -2.51 26.39 -12.59
C ASP A 25 -3.68 26.19 -13.55
N ALA A 26 -4.24 27.29 -14.06
CA ALA A 26 -5.35 27.27 -15.02
C ALA A 26 -5.02 26.49 -16.31
N ASN A 27 -3.74 26.34 -16.65
CA ASN A 27 -3.29 25.56 -17.81
C ASN A 27 -2.97 24.09 -17.50
N ALA A 28 -3.13 23.61 -16.26
CA ALA A 28 -2.83 22.23 -15.88
C ALA A 28 -3.46 21.16 -16.80
N PRO A 29 -4.73 21.28 -17.26
CA PRO A 29 -5.32 20.33 -18.21
C PRO A 29 -4.58 20.22 -19.56
N ASN A 30 -3.92 21.29 -20.00
CA ASN A 30 -3.17 21.33 -21.26
C ASN A 30 -1.73 20.82 -21.12
N ARG A 31 -1.25 20.57 -19.90
CA ARG A 31 0.13 20.13 -19.62
C ARG A 31 0.27 18.62 -19.51
N ALA A 32 -0.80 17.90 -19.23
CA ALA A 32 -0.77 16.45 -19.09
C ALA A 32 -0.52 15.76 -20.45
N ARG A 33 0.52 14.92 -20.51
CA ARG A 33 0.86 14.13 -21.71
C ARG A 33 0.26 12.73 -21.71
N GLY A 34 -0.20 12.26 -20.56
CA GLY A 34 -0.76 10.93 -20.37
C GLY A 34 -1.11 10.68 -18.91
N ILE A 35 -1.80 9.58 -18.66
CA ILE A 35 -2.15 9.13 -17.31
C ILE A 35 -1.93 7.63 -17.20
N ALA A 36 -1.40 7.20 -16.05
CA ALA A 36 -1.40 5.80 -15.65
C ALA A 36 -2.14 5.70 -14.31
N SER A 37 -2.92 4.64 -14.15
CA SER A 37 -3.63 4.38 -12.91
C SER A 37 -3.58 2.89 -12.60
N TYR A 38 -3.43 2.58 -11.33
CA TYR A 38 -3.41 1.21 -10.84
C TYR A 38 -4.37 1.06 -9.67
N ALA A 39 -5.32 0.14 -9.82
CA ALA A 39 -6.32 -0.16 -8.80
C ALA A 39 -5.81 -1.30 -7.91
N TRP A 40 -4.96 -0.98 -6.94
CA TRP A 40 -4.35 -1.97 -6.03
C TRP A 40 -5.36 -2.88 -5.33
N GLN A 41 -6.55 -2.37 -5.01
CA GLN A 41 -7.64 -3.16 -4.41
C GLN A 41 -8.23 -4.24 -5.34
N ARG A 42 -7.97 -4.16 -6.65
CA ARG A 42 -8.39 -5.15 -7.66
C ARG A 42 -7.24 -6.08 -8.05
N ASP A 43 -6.03 -5.82 -7.58
CA ASP A 43 -4.90 -6.70 -7.80
C ASP A 43 -5.09 -7.99 -6.98
N LYS A 44 -5.01 -9.14 -7.64
CA LYS A 44 -5.28 -10.44 -6.99
C LYS A 44 -4.22 -10.84 -5.95
N PHE A 45 -3.04 -10.25 -5.99
CA PHE A 45 -1.94 -10.55 -5.08
C PHE A 45 -1.86 -9.54 -3.94
N SER A 46 -2.01 -8.25 -4.22
CA SER A 46 -1.96 -7.18 -3.23
C SER A 46 -3.28 -6.97 -2.49
N GLN A 47 -4.42 -7.09 -3.18
CA GLN A 47 -5.78 -6.88 -2.64
C GLN A 47 -5.99 -5.55 -1.88
N GLY A 48 -5.12 -4.57 -2.13
CA GLY A 48 -4.98 -3.35 -1.35
C GLY A 48 -3.58 -2.75 -1.57
N ALA A 49 -3.36 -1.52 -1.08
CA ALA A 49 -2.09 -0.83 -1.25
C ALA A 49 -1.09 -1.16 -0.13
N TYR A 50 -1.53 -1.03 1.12
CA TYR A 50 -0.75 -1.32 2.33
C TYR A 50 -1.72 -1.71 3.44
N ALA A 51 -1.21 -2.40 4.47
CA ALA A 51 -2.00 -2.76 5.62
C ALA A 51 -2.46 -1.49 6.36
N LEU A 52 -3.69 -1.56 6.87
CA LEU A 52 -4.28 -0.52 7.68
C LEU A 52 -5.05 -1.19 8.81
N TYR A 53 -4.55 -1.06 10.04
CA TYR A 53 -5.23 -1.61 11.20
C TYR A 53 -6.31 -0.65 11.68
N ARG A 54 -7.44 -1.22 12.13
CA ARG A 54 -8.46 -0.45 12.86
C ARG A 54 -7.93 -0.02 14.23
N PRO A 55 -8.53 0.99 14.86
CA PRO A 55 -8.25 1.31 16.26
C PRO A 55 -8.23 0.04 17.13
N SER A 56 -7.23 -0.07 17.99
CA SER A 56 -6.95 -1.22 18.87
C SER A 56 -6.57 -2.55 18.20
N GLN A 57 -6.81 -2.74 16.89
CA GLN A 57 -6.46 -3.98 16.19
C GLN A 57 -4.95 -4.19 16.13
N TRP A 58 -4.17 -3.11 16.03
CA TRP A 58 -2.71 -3.14 16.01
C TRP A 58 -2.12 -3.85 17.23
N PHE A 59 -2.54 -3.45 18.43
CA PHE A 59 -2.00 -3.96 19.68
C PHE A 59 -2.37 -5.42 19.97
N GLY A 60 -3.47 -5.91 19.37
CA GLY A 60 -3.88 -7.31 19.50
C GLY A 60 -3.26 -8.22 18.44
N ILE A 61 -3.37 -7.84 17.17
CA ILE A 61 -3.05 -8.75 16.05
C ILE A 61 -1.56 -8.78 15.74
N ARG A 62 -0.87 -7.63 15.73
CA ARG A 62 0.55 -7.59 15.36
C ARG A 62 1.43 -8.49 16.25
N PRO A 63 1.33 -8.48 17.60
CA PRO A 63 2.15 -9.34 18.44
C PRO A 63 1.88 -10.83 18.26
N ILE A 64 0.70 -11.20 17.71
CA ILE A 64 0.36 -12.58 17.38
C ILE A 64 1.03 -12.97 16.06
N LEU A 65 0.91 -12.12 15.02
CA LEU A 65 1.50 -12.38 13.70
C LEU A 65 3.04 -12.36 13.71
N GLN A 66 3.66 -11.60 14.60
CA GLN A 66 5.13 -11.58 14.76
C GLN A 66 5.70 -12.88 15.35
N ARG A 67 4.86 -13.75 15.93
CA ARG A 67 5.34 -15.01 16.50
C ARG A 67 5.51 -16.06 15.40
N PRO A 68 6.61 -16.83 15.43
CA PRO A 68 6.73 -18.04 14.63
C PRO A 68 5.57 -19.01 14.89
N HIS A 69 5.15 -19.73 13.84
CA HIS A 69 4.25 -20.87 13.99
C HIS A 69 4.92 -22.13 13.43
N ASN A 70 5.40 -23.00 14.33
CA ASN A 70 6.22 -24.15 13.98
C ASN A 70 7.46 -23.72 13.17
N LYS A 71 7.59 -24.19 11.93
CA LYS A 71 8.69 -23.87 11.00
C LYS A 71 8.37 -22.68 10.08
N VAL A 72 7.31 -21.93 10.37
CA VAL A 72 6.87 -20.79 9.56
C VAL A 72 7.16 -19.49 10.30
N LEU A 73 7.90 -18.61 9.63
CA LEU A 73 8.19 -17.25 10.05
C LEU A 73 7.40 -16.28 9.17
N PHE A 74 6.87 -15.22 9.78
CA PHE A 74 6.11 -14.20 9.09
C PHE A 74 6.94 -12.91 8.96
N ALA A 75 6.86 -12.28 7.80
CA ALA A 75 7.51 -11.02 7.49
C ALA A 75 6.62 -10.18 6.58
N GLY A 76 6.88 -8.87 6.54
CA GLY A 76 6.16 -7.90 5.74
C GLY A 76 5.86 -6.63 6.52
N GLU A 77 5.60 -5.53 5.80
CA GLU A 77 5.39 -4.20 6.41
C GLU A 77 4.32 -4.18 7.50
N HIS A 78 3.30 -5.04 7.35
CA HIS A 78 2.16 -5.14 8.25
C HIS A 78 2.52 -5.60 9.67
N LEU A 79 3.78 -5.96 9.92
CA LEU A 79 4.34 -6.39 11.20
C LEU A 79 5.32 -5.37 11.81
N ALA A 80 5.69 -4.31 11.10
CA ALA A 80 6.73 -3.36 11.50
C ALA A 80 6.15 -2.08 12.11
N ASP A 81 6.91 -1.36 12.95
CA ASP A 81 6.48 -0.01 13.36
C ASP A 81 6.42 0.97 12.18
N TRP A 82 7.25 0.74 11.16
CA TRP A 82 7.20 1.39 9.85
C TRP A 82 6.12 0.81 8.92
N GLN A 83 4.93 0.57 9.48
CA GLN A 83 3.79 0.05 8.74
C GLN A 83 3.46 0.93 7.52
N GLY A 84 3.22 0.29 6.38
CA GLY A 84 2.86 0.89 5.11
C GLY A 84 4.05 1.33 4.26
N PHE A 85 5.27 1.12 4.74
CA PHE A 85 6.50 1.48 4.04
C PHE A 85 7.33 0.25 3.67
N MET A 86 8.16 0.42 2.64
CA MET A 86 9.14 -0.61 2.24
C MET A 86 10.11 -0.94 3.37
N GLU A 87 10.47 0.04 4.19
CA GLU A 87 11.37 -0.14 5.34
C GLU A 87 10.84 -1.20 6.31
N GLY A 88 9.54 -1.17 6.61
CA GLY A 88 8.94 -2.18 7.48
C GLY A 88 8.99 -3.59 6.91
N ALA A 89 8.90 -3.73 5.58
CA ALA A 89 9.06 -5.03 4.93
C ALA A 89 10.51 -5.53 5.00
N ILE A 90 11.50 -4.64 4.87
CA ILE A 90 12.92 -4.96 5.00
C ILE A 90 13.24 -5.40 6.43
N GLU A 91 12.91 -4.56 7.42
CA GLU A 91 13.18 -4.80 8.85
C GLU A 91 12.64 -6.16 9.33
N THR A 92 11.39 -6.47 8.97
CA THR A 92 10.75 -7.72 9.38
C THR A 92 11.28 -8.92 8.60
N GLY A 93 11.69 -8.73 7.34
CA GLY A 93 12.38 -9.75 6.56
C GLY A 93 13.74 -10.12 7.15
N GLU A 94 14.54 -9.12 7.53
CA GLU A 94 15.82 -9.32 8.21
C GLU A 94 15.62 -10.00 9.58
N THR A 95 14.58 -9.61 10.32
CA THR A 95 14.22 -10.24 11.59
C THR A 95 13.91 -11.73 11.42
N ALA A 96 13.11 -12.09 10.41
CA ALA A 96 12.80 -13.48 10.12
C ALA A 96 14.05 -14.26 9.68
N ALA A 97 14.90 -13.69 8.82
CA ALA A 97 16.16 -14.33 8.40
C ALA A 97 17.10 -14.55 9.60
N ASN A 98 17.25 -13.56 10.47
CA ASN A 98 18.06 -13.64 11.69
C ASN A 98 17.51 -14.70 12.66
N TYR A 99 16.18 -14.82 12.78
CA TYR A 99 15.56 -15.88 13.57
C TYR A 99 15.95 -17.25 13.02
N LEU A 100 15.84 -17.46 11.71
CA LEU A 100 16.18 -18.72 11.06
C LEU A 100 17.65 -19.12 11.25
N ILE A 101 18.58 -18.16 11.16
CA ILE A 101 20.02 -18.43 11.29
C ILE A 101 20.44 -18.75 12.74
N LYS A 102 19.72 -18.22 13.73
CA LYS A 102 20.03 -18.39 15.16
C LYS A 102 19.27 -19.53 15.84
N SER A 103 18.31 -20.14 15.14
CA SER A 103 17.51 -21.28 15.62
C SER A 103 18.26 -22.59 15.44
#